data_AF-A0A257LVD5-F1
#
_entry.id   AF-A0A257LVD5-F1
#
_cell.length_a   1.000
_cell.length_b   1.000
_cell.length_c   1.000
_cell.angle_alpha   90.00
_cell.angle_beta   90.00
_cell.angle_gamma   90.00
#
_symmetry.space_group_name_H-M   'P 1'
#
loop_
_entity.id
_entity.type
_entity.pdbx_description
1 polymer ?
#
loop_
_entity_poly.entity_id
_entity_poly.type
_entity_poly.pdbx_seq_one_letter_code
_entity_poly.pdbx_strand_id
1 'polypeptide(L)' 'MSAGAKTEPGGYTGAGHDDVHLTVRGRRVELETKSGCEKATEQFQIHDDRSPAQIAAMLKRQGLDPVWKDWDESILAMA' A
#
# COMPACT_ATOMS: atom_id res chain seq x y z
N MET A 1 12.49 4.29 5.31
CA MET A 1 11.32 5.16 5.56
C MET A 1 10.34 4.91 4.43
N SER A 2 9.08 4.59 4.73
CA SER A 2 8.00 4.48 3.73
C SER A 2 7.37 5.85 3.48
N ALA A 3 6.80 6.09 2.31
CA ALA A 3 6.15 7.35 1.95
C ALA A 3 4.97 7.09 1.01
N GLY A 4 3.86 7.81 1.19
CA GLY A 4 2.64 7.62 0.38
C GLY A 4 2.03 6.23 0.47
N ALA A 5 2.10 5.58 1.64
CA ALA A 5 1.64 4.21 1.82
C ALA A 5 0.11 4.07 1.67
N LYS A 6 -0.34 2.86 1.32
CA LYS A 6 -1.73 2.39 1.41
C LYS A 6 -1.75 1.07 2.16
N THR A 7 -2.59 0.97 3.19
CA THR A 7 -2.59 -0.15 4.16
C THR A 7 -3.87 -0.97 4.09
N GLU A 8 -4.83 -0.53 3.30
CA GLU A 8 -5.96 -1.33 2.87
C GLU A 8 -5.54 -2.34 1.77
N PRO A 9 -6.08 -3.57 1.79
CA PRO A 9 -5.87 -4.54 0.71
C PRO A 9 -6.15 -3.93 -0.66
N GLY A 10 -5.17 -4.00 -1.57
CA GLY A 10 -5.31 -3.42 -2.90
C GLY A 10 -5.41 -1.90 -2.93
N GLY A 11 -4.95 -1.17 -1.91
CA GLY A 11 -5.07 0.30 -1.87
C GLY A 11 -4.38 1.07 -3.00
N TYR A 12 -3.46 0.43 -3.74
CA TYR A 12 -2.87 1.00 -4.97
C TYR A 12 -3.56 0.53 -6.26
N THR A 13 -4.37 -0.53 -6.20
CA THR A 13 -4.97 -1.20 -7.37
C THR A 13 -6.49 -1.12 -7.41
N GLY A 14 -7.14 -0.75 -6.30
CA GLY A 14 -8.60 -0.77 -6.14
C GLY A 14 -9.17 -2.15 -5.79
N ALA A 15 -8.35 -3.20 -5.70
CA ALA A 15 -8.83 -4.57 -5.50
C ALA A 15 -9.65 -4.74 -4.19
N GLY A 16 -9.35 -3.95 -3.16
CA GLY A 16 -10.12 -3.92 -1.91
C GLY A 16 -11.53 -3.33 -2.04
N HIS A 17 -11.89 -2.77 -3.19
CA HIS A 17 -13.25 -2.30 -3.50
C HIS A 17 -13.94 -3.22 -4.51
N ASP A 18 -13.20 -3.68 -5.53
CA ASP A 18 -13.79 -4.37 -6.67
C ASP A 18 -13.98 -5.87 -6.46
N ASP A 19 -13.14 -6.52 -5.65
CA ASP A 19 -13.09 -7.99 -5.47
C ASP A 19 -13.42 -8.45 -4.03
N VAL A 20 -14.35 -7.77 -3.37
CA VAL A 20 -14.76 -8.11 -2.01
C VAL A 20 -15.73 -9.30 -2.00
N HIS A 21 -15.37 -10.34 -1.24
CA HIS A 21 -16.12 -11.59 -1.16
C HIS A 21 -16.13 -12.15 0.27
N LEU A 22 -17.13 -12.98 0.58
CA LEU A 22 -17.19 -13.69 1.86
C LEU A 22 -16.51 -15.06 1.73
N THR A 23 -15.83 -15.49 2.79
CA THR A 23 -15.33 -16.87 2.90
C THR A 23 -16.23 -17.65 3.87
N VAL A 24 -17.00 -18.60 3.35
CA VAL A 24 -17.91 -19.46 4.13
C VAL A 24 -17.42 -20.90 4.04
N ARG A 25 -17.03 -21.50 5.17
CA ARG A 25 -16.54 -22.89 5.23
C ARG A 25 -15.42 -23.17 4.21
N GLY A 26 -14.53 -22.19 4.01
CA GLY A 26 -13.42 -22.27 3.06
C GLY A 26 -13.80 -22.10 1.59
N ARG A 27 -15.06 -21.74 1.28
CA ARG A 27 -15.50 -21.43 -0.09
C ARG A 27 -15.72 -19.93 -0.25
N ARG A 28 -15.31 -19.40 -1.39
CA ARG A 28 -15.60 -18.04 -1.83
C ARG A 28 -17.08 -17.93 -2.20
N VAL A 29 -17.76 -16.93 -1.64
CA VAL A 29 -19.17 -16.61 -1.90
C VAL A 29 -19.24 -15.12 -2.22
N GLU A 30 -19.82 -14.79 -3.37
CA GLU A 30 -20.03 -13.40 -3.80
C GLU A 30 -21.11 -12.73 -2.95
N LEU A 31 -20.97 -11.41 -2.74
CA LEU A 31 -21.92 -10.63 -1.96
C LEU A 31 -23.21 -10.38 -2.75
N GLU A 32 -24.36 -10.73 -2.19
CA GLU A 32 -25.67 -10.56 -2.85
C GLU A 32 -26.14 -9.09 -2.89
N THR A 33 -25.62 -8.22 -2.02
CA THR A 33 -26.00 -6.78 -1.99
C THR A 33 -24.80 -5.91 -1.60
N LYS A 34 -24.30 -5.10 -2.53
CA LYS A 34 -23.21 -4.15 -2.27
C LYS A 34 -23.76 -2.87 -1.66
N SER A 35 -23.73 -2.77 -0.32
CA SER A 35 -24.20 -1.58 0.40
C SER A 35 -23.22 -0.39 0.35
N GLY A 36 -22.14 -0.47 -0.44
CA GLY A 36 -21.07 0.55 -0.53
C GLY A 36 -20.12 0.60 0.67
N CYS A 37 -20.46 -0.06 1.77
CA CYS A 37 -19.60 -0.18 2.96
C CYS A 37 -18.66 -1.40 2.91
N GLU A 38 -18.86 -2.29 1.94
CA GLU A 38 -18.10 -3.54 1.69
C GLU A 38 -16.74 -3.24 1.06
N LYS A 39 -15.93 -2.36 1.65
CA LYS A 39 -14.55 -2.09 1.20
C LYS A 39 -13.56 -2.65 2.20
N ALA A 40 -12.42 -3.13 1.69
CA ALA A 40 -11.34 -3.59 2.53
C ALA A 40 -10.86 -2.43 3.42
N THR A 41 -10.77 -2.70 4.73
CA THR A 41 -10.33 -1.71 5.70
C THR A 41 -8.81 -1.66 5.75
N GLU A 42 -8.28 -0.52 6.21
CA GLU A 42 -6.87 -0.37 6.54
C GLU A 42 -6.47 -1.40 7.60
N GLN A 43 -5.28 -2.00 7.46
CA GLN A 43 -4.72 -2.87 8.49
C GLN A 43 -4.23 -2.08 9.71
N PHE A 44 -3.76 -0.85 9.49
CA PHE A 44 -3.34 0.10 10.51
C PHE A 44 -3.36 1.52 9.95
N GLN A 45 -3.51 2.51 10.83
CA GLN A 45 -3.55 3.92 10.48
C GLN A 45 -2.16 4.44 10.09
N ILE A 46 -2.11 5.25 9.04
CA ILE A 46 -0.91 6.00 8.64
C ILE A 46 -0.91 7.34 9.40
N HIS A 47 0.24 7.68 10.00
CA HIS A 47 0.43 8.98 10.68
C HIS A 47 1.25 9.99 9.86
N ASP A 48 1.95 9.53 8.82
CA ASP A 48 2.73 10.36 7.92
C ASP A 48 2.24 10.20 6.48
N ASP A 49 1.36 11.11 6.08
CA ASP A 49 0.72 11.11 4.76
C ASP A 49 1.56 11.82 3.68
N ARG A 50 2.81 12.17 3.99
CA ARG A 50 3.67 12.85 3.01
C ARG A 50 3.94 11.93 1.82
N SER A 51 3.84 12.51 0.64
CA SER A 51 4.18 11.85 -0.61
C SER A 51 5.66 11.49 -0.67
N PRO A 52 6.05 10.49 -1.48
CA PRO A 52 7.45 10.16 -1.72
C PRO A 52 8.29 11.37 -2.15
N ALA A 53 7.74 12.28 -2.97
CA ALA A 53 8.41 13.51 -3.40
C ALA A 53 8.71 14.46 -2.23
N GLN A 54 7.77 14.64 -1.31
CA GLN A 54 7.94 15.50 -0.13
C GLN A 54 9.01 14.94 0.81
N ILE A 55 9.04 13.62 1.02
CA ILE A 55 10.06 12.95 1.82
C ILE A 55 11.44 13.08 1.15
N ALA A 56 11.54 12.82 -0.15
CA ALA A 56 12.80 12.96 -0.89
C ALA A 56 13.38 14.37 -0.80
N ALA A 57 12.54 15.40 -0.94
CA ALA A 57 12.96 16.80 -0.77
C ALA A 57 13.39 17.11 0.66
N MET A 58 12.71 16.57 1.67
CA MET A 58 13.11 16.71 3.08
C MET A 58 14.48 16.08 3.34
N LEU A 59 14.72 14.86 2.86
CA LEU A 59 15.99 14.16 3.02
C LEU A 59 17.15 14.96 2.40
N LYS A 60 16.97 15.47 1.18
CA LYS A 60 17.97 16.32 0.52
C LYS A 60 18.31 17.57 1.30
N ARG A 61 17.31 18.24 1.91
CA ARG A 61 17.55 19.42 2.77
C ARG A 61 18.35 19.08 4.02
N GLN A 62 18.32 17.84 4.48
CA GLN A 62 19.09 17.34 5.61
C GLN A 62 20.47 16.80 5.19
N GLY A 63 20.85 16.91 3.91
CA GLY A 63 22.10 16.38 3.37
C GLY A 63 22.09 14.86 3.13
N LEU A 64 20.91 14.24 3.11
CA LEU A 64 20.73 12.81 2.85
C LEU A 64 20.28 12.57 1.41
N ASP A 65 20.78 11.50 0.79
CA ASP A 65 20.39 11.10 -0.56
C ASP A 65 19.29 10.03 -0.54
N PRO A 66 18.07 10.32 -1.05
CA PRO A 66 17.00 9.33 -1.14
C PRO A 66 17.27 8.31 -2.25
N VAL A 67 17.37 7.04 -1.87
CA VAL A 67 17.51 5.90 -2.81
C VAL A 67 16.18 5.21 -3.00
N TRP A 68 15.77 5.04 -4.26
CA TRP A 68 14.58 4.29 -4.67
C TRP A 68 14.98 2.85 -4.93
N LYS A 69 14.43 1.92 -4.14
CA LYS A 69 14.79 0.51 -4.22
C LYS A 69 13.62 -0.27 -4.80
N ASP A 70 13.35 -0.02 -6.06
CA ASP A 70 12.01 -0.28 -6.58
C ASP A 70 11.70 -1.78 -6.68
N TRP A 71 12.69 -2.67 -6.78
CA TRP A 71 12.46 -4.11 -6.96
C TRP A 71 13.79 -4.93 -7.07
N ASP A 72 14.91 -4.37 -6.65
CA ASP A 72 16.23 -4.75 -7.18
C ASP A 72 17.02 -5.75 -6.30
N GLU A 73 17.31 -6.96 -6.84
CA GLU A 73 18.24 -7.97 -6.29
C GLU A 73 19.73 -7.74 -6.65
N SER A 74 20.02 -6.86 -7.59
CA SER A 74 21.38 -6.49 -8.03
C SER A 74 21.92 -5.23 -7.34
N ILE A 75 21.07 -4.39 -6.74
CA ILE A 75 21.49 -3.53 -5.60
C ILE A 75 21.78 -4.41 -4.36
N LEU A 76 21.29 -5.66 -4.35
CA LEU A 76 21.57 -6.67 -3.32
C LEU A 76 22.76 -7.58 -3.65
N ALA A 77 23.41 -7.45 -4.81
CA ALA A 77 24.62 -8.20 -5.13
C ALA A 77 25.78 -7.23 -5.40
N MET A 78 26.83 -7.31 -4.57
CA MET A 78 28.16 -6.80 -4.92
C MET A 78 29.16 -7.96 -5.00
N ALA A 79 29.51 -8.35 -6.23
CA ALA A 79 30.88 -8.60 -6.70
C ALA A 79 30.87 -8.67 -8.24
#